data_AF-A0A7M3Z9T2-F1
#
_entry.id   AF-A0A7M3Z9T2-F1
#
_cell.length_a   1.000
_cell.length_b   1.000
_cell.length_c   1.000
_cell.angle_alpha   90.00
_cell.angle_beta   90.00
_cell.angle_gamma   90.00
#
_symmetry.space_group_name_H-M   'P 1'
#
loop_
_entity.id
_entity.type
_entity.pdbx_description
1 polymer ?
#
loop_
_entity_poly.entity_id
_entity_poly.type
_entity_poly.pdbx_seq_one_letter_code
_entity_poly.pdbx_strand_id
1 'polypeptide(L)'
;MGCEMKDDSKPAVKRQRRISTLAKANREAFKAARARADLTTQNIEETKELRNRFKEIHERALDSQVEQGPLVPVEAQLEVEEDDWIYQTVDEETLNELGHRVVLQTSAGTRKVLFETKNLNEAMDCAARIVEFSDGCVLVETIDP
;
A
#
# COMPACT_ATOMS: atom_id res chain seq x y z
N MET A 1 -93.81 7.43 27.75
CA MET A 1 -93.29 6.05 27.70
C MET A 1 -93.27 5.59 26.26
N GLY A 2 -92.14 5.02 25.82
CA GLY A 2 -92.01 4.25 24.58
C GLY A 2 -91.58 5.09 23.37
N CYS A 3 -90.67 4.67 22.51
CA CYS A 3 -89.77 3.51 22.47
C CYS A 3 -88.63 3.92 21.54
N GLU A 4 -87.37 3.80 21.96
CA GLU A 4 -86.21 4.04 21.11
C GLU A 4 -86.13 2.96 20.03
N MET A 5 -86.23 3.36 18.76
CA MET A 5 -85.93 2.47 17.64
C MET A 5 -84.41 2.40 17.49
N LYS A 6 -83.82 1.26 17.82
CA LYS A 6 -82.41 0.96 17.54
C LYS A 6 -82.28 0.56 16.08
N ASP A 7 -81.53 1.34 15.31
CA ASP A 7 -81.14 1.00 13.95
C ASP A 7 -80.17 -0.20 13.96
N ASP A 8 -80.67 -1.38 13.60
CA ASP A 8 -79.87 -2.57 13.37
C ASP A 8 -79.12 -2.48 12.02
N SER A 9 -78.14 -1.58 11.97
CA SER A 9 -77.14 -1.55 10.89
C SER A 9 -76.17 -2.73 11.03
N LYS A 10 -76.42 -3.82 10.29
CA LYS A 10 -75.47 -4.95 10.16
C LYS A 10 -74.12 -4.46 9.63
N PRO A 11 -72.96 -4.87 10.20
CA PRO A 11 -71.67 -4.44 9.70
C PRO A 11 -71.39 -5.06 8.33
N ALA A 12 -71.00 -4.23 7.36
CA ALA A 12 -70.56 -4.69 6.04
C ALA A 12 -69.38 -5.67 6.19
N VAL A 13 -69.59 -6.91 5.77
CA VAL A 13 -68.56 -7.96 5.76
C VAL A 13 -67.38 -7.49 4.90
N LYS A 14 -66.26 -7.15 5.53
CA LYS A 14 -65.02 -6.81 4.83
C LYS A 14 -64.57 -8.04 4.03
N ARG A 15 -64.79 -8.03 2.71
CA ARG A 15 -64.27 -9.06 1.80
C ARG A 15 -62.75 -9.08 1.90
N GLN A 16 -62.21 -10.08 2.58
CA GLN A 16 -60.78 -10.35 2.65
C GLN A 16 -60.32 -10.74 1.24
N ARG A 17 -59.67 -9.82 0.52
CA ARG A 17 -59.09 -10.07 -0.81
C ARG A 17 -57.91 -11.03 -0.66
N ARG A 18 -58.19 -12.32 -0.52
CA ARG A 18 -57.17 -13.37 -0.58
C ARG A 18 -56.67 -13.42 -2.01
N ILE A 19 -55.49 -12.86 -2.24
CA ILE A 19 -54.76 -13.00 -3.50
C ILE A 19 -54.49 -14.49 -3.67
N SER A 20 -54.84 -15.06 -4.83
CA SER A 20 -54.61 -16.48 -5.07
C SER A 20 -53.11 -16.79 -5.01
N THR A 21 -52.77 -18.00 -4.58
CA THR A 21 -51.38 -18.50 -4.57
C THR A 21 -50.72 -18.33 -5.94
N LEU A 22 -51.47 -18.60 -7.01
CA LEU A 22 -51.05 -18.41 -8.39
C LEU A 22 -50.78 -16.93 -8.73
N ALA A 23 -51.62 -16.00 -8.28
CA ALA A 23 -51.38 -14.57 -8.50
C ALA A 23 -50.14 -14.05 -7.75
N LYS A 24 -49.85 -14.59 -6.56
CA LYS A 24 -48.62 -14.30 -5.82
C LYS A 24 -47.39 -14.87 -6.57
N ALA A 25 -47.46 -16.12 -7.01
CA ALA A 25 -46.39 -16.76 -7.79
C ALA A 25 -46.11 -16.02 -9.10
N ASN A 26 -47.15 -15.59 -9.82
CA ASN A 26 -47.00 -14.78 -11.04
C ASN A 26 -46.31 -13.45 -10.75
N ARG A 27 -46.71 -12.74 -9.68
CA ARG A 27 -46.08 -11.48 -9.28
C ARG A 27 -44.59 -11.66 -8.98
N GLU A 28 -44.22 -12.73 -8.27
CA GLU A 28 -42.83 -13.06 -7.98
C GLU A 28 -42.05 -13.44 -9.24
N ALA A 29 -42.66 -14.22 -10.15
CA ALA A 29 -42.08 -14.57 -11.44
C ALA A 29 -41.81 -13.33 -12.31
N PHE A 30 -42.75 -12.37 -12.38
CA PHE A 30 -42.56 -11.10 -13.09
C PHE A 30 -41.45 -10.25 -12.45
N LYS A 31 -41.40 -10.20 -11.11
CA LYS A 31 -40.31 -9.50 -10.40
C LYS A 31 -38.95 -10.12 -10.69
N ALA A 32 -38.86 -11.45 -10.70
CA ALA A 32 -37.64 -12.17 -11.03
C ALA A 32 -37.24 -12.00 -12.50
N ALA A 33 -38.20 -11.98 -13.43
CA ALA A 33 -37.94 -11.72 -14.85
C ALA A 33 -37.38 -10.32 -15.06
N ARG A 34 -37.95 -9.30 -14.39
CA ARG A 34 -37.44 -7.93 -14.43
C ARG A 34 -36.02 -7.82 -13.87
N ALA A 35 -35.76 -8.43 -12.71
CA ALA A 35 -34.43 -8.42 -12.10
C ALA A 35 -33.36 -9.08 -13.02
N ARG A 36 -33.73 -10.14 -13.76
CA ARG A 36 -32.84 -10.76 -14.76
C ARG A 36 -32.58 -9.84 -15.96
N ALA A 37 -33.60 -9.12 -16.43
CA ALA A 37 -33.45 -8.15 -17.51
C ALA A 37 -32.54 -6.99 -17.09
N ASP A 38 -32.70 -6.49 -15.86
CA ASP A 38 -31.86 -5.42 -15.30
C ASP A 38 -30.41 -5.89 -15.18
N LEU A 39 -30.16 -7.09 -14.64
CA LEU A 39 -28.81 -7.68 -14.55
C LEU A 39 -28.17 -7.88 -15.93
N THR A 40 -28.94 -8.33 -16.92
CA THR A 40 -28.44 -8.51 -18.28
C THR A 40 -28.02 -7.17 -18.88
N THR A 41 -28.79 -6.12 -18.62
CA THR A 41 -28.48 -4.76 -19.09
C THR A 41 -27.19 -4.23 -18.44
N GLN A 42 -27.03 -4.42 -17.13
CA GLN A 42 -25.82 -4.04 -16.39
C GLN A 42 -24.57 -4.76 -16.94
N ASN A 43 -24.66 -6.07 -17.18
CA ASN A 43 -23.54 -6.83 -17.74
C ASN A 43 -23.16 -6.34 -19.15
N ILE A 44 -24.13 -5.92 -19.96
CA ILE A 44 -23.87 -5.35 -21.29
C ILE A 44 -23.18 -3.98 -21.17
N GLU A 45 -23.54 -3.16 -20.18
CA GLU A 45 -22.89 -1.88 -19.92
C GLU A 45 -21.44 -2.08 -19.45
N GLU A 46 -21.22 -2.96 -18.47
CA GLU A 46 -19.89 -3.29 -17.96
C GLU A 46 -18.96 -3.82 -19.06
N THR A 47 -19.45 -4.72 -19.91
CA THR A 47 -18.67 -5.25 -21.04
C THR A 47 -18.35 -4.19 -22.10
N LYS A 48 -19.20 -3.17 -22.30
CA LYS A 48 -18.88 -2.02 -23.15
C LYS A 48 -17.81 -1.14 -22.51
N GLU A 49 -17.90 -0.87 -21.22
CA GLU A 49 -16.89 -0.09 -20.49
C GLU A 49 -15.52 -0.75 -20.54
N LEU A 50 -15.45 -2.06 -20.27
CA LEU A 50 -14.20 -2.82 -20.35
C LEU A 50 -13.57 -2.75 -21.74
N ARG A 51 -14.38 -2.87 -22.79
CA ARG A 51 -13.91 -2.76 -24.17
C ARG A 51 -13.35 -1.37 -24.48
N ASN A 52 -14.00 -0.32 -23.98
CA ASN A 52 -13.53 1.05 -24.16
C ASN A 52 -12.21 1.30 -23.43
N ARG A 53 -12.08 0.86 -22.17
CA ARG A 53 -10.81 0.96 -21.41
C ARG A 53 -9.69 0.19 -22.08
N PHE A 54 -9.98 -1.00 -22.58
CA PHE A 54 -9.00 -1.79 -23.34
C PHE A 54 -8.53 -1.05 -24.59
N LYS A 55 -9.47 -0.46 -25.35
CA LYS A 55 -9.16 0.33 -26.54
C LYS A 55 -8.25 1.53 -26.20
N GLU A 56 -8.55 2.24 -25.13
CA GLU A 56 -7.74 3.39 -24.66
C GLU A 56 -6.32 2.97 -24.26
N ILE A 57 -6.17 1.86 -23.52
CA ILE A 57 -4.85 1.32 -23.17
C ILE A 57 -4.09 0.91 -24.44
N HIS A 58 -4.77 0.29 -25.40
CA HIS A 58 -4.17 -0.15 -26.64
C HIS A 58 -3.70 1.03 -27.51
N GLU A 59 -4.51 2.08 -27.65
CA GLU A 59 -4.13 3.31 -28.37
C GLU A 59 -2.91 3.97 -27.71
N ARG A 60 -2.90 4.12 -26.38
CA ARG A 60 -1.74 4.66 -25.66
C ARG A 60 -0.48 3.83 -25.84
N ALA A 61 -0.60 2.50 -25.87
CA ALA A 61 0.54 1.62 -26.09
C ALA A 61 1.12 1.80 -27.51
N LEU A 62 0.27 1.91 -28.52
CA LEU A 62 0.71 2.18 -29.90
C LEU A 62 1.38 3.56 -30.00
N ASP A 63 0.79 4.59 -29.41
CA ASP A 63 1.37 5.94 -29.40
C ASP A 63 2.72 5.97 -28.68
N SER A 64 2.84 5.30 -27.53
CA SER A 64 4.11 5.20 -26.80
C SER A 64 5.20 4.48 -27.61
N GLN A 65 4.82 3.52 -28.46
CA GLN A 65 5.77 2.80 -29.31
C GLN A 65 6.33 3.69 -30.42
N VAL A 66 5.56 4.68 -30.89
CA VAL A 66 6.03 5.68 -31.86
C VAL A 66 7.01 6.66 -31.21
N GLU A 67 6.77 7.08 -29.96
CA GLU A 67 7.64 8.02 -29.25
C GLU A 67 8.93 7.38 -28.69
N GLN A 68 8.88 6.12 -28.26
CA GLN A 68 10.03 5.46 -27.61
C GLN A 68 11.10 4.97 -28.59
N GLY A 69 10.83 4.94 -29.89
CA GLY A 69 11.77 4.41 -30.89
C GLY A 69 12.05 2.90 -30.71
N PRO A 70 12.95 2.31 -31.51
CA PRO A 70 13.31 0.90 -31.35
C PRO A 70 13.97 0.64 -30.00
N LEU A 71 13.44 -0.31 -29.23
CA LEU A 71 14.02 -0.73 -27.95
C LEU A 71 15.41 -1.31 -28.18
N VAL A 72 16.44 -0.54 -27.81
CA VAL A 72 17.83 -0.98 -27.85
C VAL A 72 18.14 -1.70 -26.53
N PRO A 73 18.72 -2.91 -26.55
CA PRO A 73 19.21 -3.55 -25.34
C PRO A 73 20.30 -2.68 -24.72
N VAL A 74 20.05 -2.16 -23.52
CA VAL A 74 21.06 -1.44 -22.74
C VAL A 74 21.65 -2.43 -21.75
N GLU A 75 22.98 -2.52 -21.70
CA GLU A 75 23.65 -3.30 -20.64
C GLU A 75 23.26 -2.72 -19.28
N ALA A 76 22.91 -3.57 -18.31
CA ALA A 76 22.55 -3.13 -16.98
C ALA A 76 23.79 -2.51 -16.30
N GLN A 77 23.94 -1.21 -16.43
CA GLN A 77 24.89 -0.43 -15.66
C GLN A 77 24.27 -0.21 -14.28
N LEU A 78 24.62 -1.08 -13.33
CA LEU A 78 24.41 -0.81 -11.91
C LEU A 78 25.41 0.26 -11.50
N GLU A 79 24.96 1.50 -11.41
CA GLU A 79 25.70 2.57 -10.76
C GLU A 79 25.38 2.48 -9.26
N VAL A 80 26.34 1.97 -8.47
CA VAL A 80 26.24 2.03 -7.01
C VAL A 80 26.71 3.42 -6.61
N GLU A 81 25.77 4.32 -6.31
CA GLU A 81 26.09 5.55 -5.58
C GLU A 81 26.55 5.12 -4.18
N GLU A 82 27.79 5.43 -3.80
CA GLU A 82 28.40 5.09 -2.51
C GLU A 82 27.79 5.84 -1.31
N ASP A 83 26.69 6.59 -1.50
CA ASP A 83 26.12 7.54 -0.54
C ASP A 83 24.86 7.05 0.20
N ASP A 84 24.52 5.75 0.13
CA ASP A 84 23.41 5.19 0.90
C ASP A 84 23.86 4.79 2.32
N TRP A 85 23.40 5.55 3.31
CA TRP A 85 23.60 5.24 4.72
C TRP A 85 22.80 4.00 5.12
N ILE A 86 23.50 2.90 5.38
CA ILE A 86 22.89 1.66 5.89
C ILE A 86 22.81 1.75 7.42
N TYR A 87 21.60 1.86 7.97
CA TYR A 87 21.37 1.75 9.40
C TYR A 87 21.11 0.30 9.77
N GLN A 88 21.89 -0.26 10.70
CA GLN A 88 21.69 -1.59 11.25
C GLN A 88 21.40 -1.50 12.76
N THR A 89 20.35 -2.18 13.20
CA THR A 89 20.10 -2.40 14.62
C THR A 89 20.91 -3.61 15.07
N VAL A 90 21.81 -3.41 16.04
CA VAL A 90 22.54 -4.48 16.72
C VAL A 90 22.08 -4.54 18.19
N ASP A 91 22.09 -5.74 18.78
CA ASP A 91 21.86 -5.89 20.22
C ASP A 91 23.08 -5.41 21.01
N GLU A 92 22.86 -5.12 22.30
CA GLU A 92 23.89 -4.56 23.18
C GLU A 92 25.03 -5.54 23.47
N GLU A 93 24.77 -6.85 23.48
CA GLU A 93 25.80 -7.88 23.70
C GLU A 93 26.76 -7.91 22.50
N THR A 94 26.22 -7.99 21.29
CA THR A 94 27.01 -7.91 20.05
C THR A 94 27.82 -6.62 19.98
N LEU A 95 27.24 -5.47 20.33
CA LEU A 95 27.96 -4.19 20.30
C LEU A 95 29.16 -4.15 21.27
N ASN A 96 29.05 -4.83 22.41
CA ASN A 96 30.11 -4.92 23.41
C ASN A 96 31.23 -5.89 23.02
N GLU A 97 30.96 -6.87 22.15
CA GLU A 97 31.95 -7.83 21.66
C GLU A 97 32.73 -7.31 20.44
N LEU A 98 32.17 -6.36 19.68
CA LEU A 98 32.82 -5.80 18.51
C LEU A 98 34.07 -4.99 18.87
N GLY A 99 35.16 -5.27 18.17
CA GLY A 99 36.33 -4.39 18.16
C GLY A 99 36.00 -3.08 17.44
N HIS A 100 36.67 -2.01 17.82
CA HIS A 100 36.47 -0.69 17.21
C HIS A 100 37.80 -0.09 16.78
N ARG A 101 37.83 0.55 15.62
CA ARG A 101 39.00 1.25 15.09
C ARG A 101 38.78 2.75 15.09
N VAL A 102 39.73 3.47 15.67
CA VAL A 102 39.74 4.93 15.65
C VAL A 102 40.58 5.41 14.47
N VAL A 103 39.95 6.15 13.57
CA VAL A 103 40.55 6.65 12.34
C VAL A 103 40.49 8.18 12.32
N LEU A 104 41.62 8.82 12.03
CA LEU A 104 41.69 10.26 11.80
C LEU A 104 41.68 10.53 10.30
N GLN A 105 40.74 11.35 9.84
CA GLN A 105 40.73 11.91 8.50
C GLN A 105 41.03 13.40 8.60
N THR A 106 42.23 13.77 8.16
CA THR A 106 42.67 15.17 8.19
C THR A 106 42.02 15.99 7.08
N SER A 107 42.02 17.32 7.23
CA SER A 107 41.58 18.28 6.20
C SER A 107 42.30 18.12 4.85
N ALA A 108 43.51 17.56 4.85
CA ALA A 108 44.27 17.19 3.66
C ALA A 108 43.80 15.89 2.96
N GLY A 109 42.68 15.30 3.41
CA GLY A 109 42.09 14.08 2.85
C GLY A 109 42.85 12.80 3.20
N THR A 110 43.81 12.85 4.13
CA THR A 110 44.60 11.67 4.50
C THR A 110 43.89 10.90 5.61
N ARG A 111 43.44 9.67 5.30
CA ARG A 111 42.87 8.73 6.25
C ARG A 111 43.97 7.93 6.96
N LYS A 112 44.06 8.03 8.28
CA LYS A 112 45.05 7.35 9.10
C LYS A 112 44.40 6.59 10.24
N VAL A 113 44.61 5.27 10.28
CA VAL A 113 44.27 4.44 11.44
C VAL A 113 45.21 4.79 12.60
N LEU A 114 44.64 5.13 13.76
CA LEU A 114 45.42 5.47 14.95
C LEU A 114 45.65 4.26 15.84
N PHE A 115 44.56 3.62 16.28
CA PHE A 115 44.58 2.43 17.13
C PHE A 115 43.20 1.77 17.14
N GLU A 116 43.14 0.60 17.78
CA GLU A 116 41.93 -0.19 17.97
C GLU A 116 41.60 -0.29 19.46
N THR A 117 40.32 -0.36 19.80
CA THR A 117 39.80 -0.52 21.15
C THR A 117 38.90 -1.74 21.22
N LYS A 118 38.72 -2.29 22.42
CA LYS A 118 37.94 -3.51 22.63
C LYS A 118 36.44 -3.27 22.68
N ASN A 119 36.02 -2.05 23.00
CA ASN A 119 34.62 -1.67 23.14
C ASN A 119 34.38 -0.26 22.58
N LEU A 120 33.11 0.04 22.32
CA LEU A 120 32.67 1.32 21.76
C LEU A 120 32.95 2.49 22.71
N ASN A 121 32.75 2.30 24.02
CA ASN A 121 32.91 3.38 25.00
C ASN A 121 34.35 3.90 25.05
N GLU A 122 35.35 3.01 25.04
CA GLU A 122 36.76 3.35 24.93
C GLU A 122 37.07 4.10 23.62
N ALA A 123 36.48 3.65 22.50
CA ALA A 123 36.66 4.30 21.20
C ALA A 123 36.13 5.74 21.23
N MET A 124 34.96 5.94 21.82
CA MET A 124 34.29 7.23 21.94
C MET A 124 35.04 8.20 22.87
N ASP A 125 35.49 7.73 24.03
CA ASP A 125 36.31 8.54 24.96
C ASP A 125 37.61 9.01 24.29
N CYS A 126 38.23 8.12 23.52
CA CYS A 126 39.41 8.43 22.73
C CYS A 126 39.10 9.44 21.61
N ALA A 127 38.05 9.21 20.83
CA ALA A 127 37.67 10.07 19.71
C ALA A 127 37.34 11.49 20.19
N ALA A 128 36.61 11.62 21.30
CA ALA A 128 36.28 12.90 21.91
C ALA A 128 37.53 13.70 22.28
N ARG A 129 38.57 13.05 22.82
CA ARG A 129 39.84 13.73 23.12
C ARG A 129 40.61 14.09 21.86
N ILE A 130 40.62 13.23 20.84
CA ILE A 130 41.39 13.47 19.62
C ILE A 130 40.81 14.64 18.82
N VAL A 131 39.48 14.78 18.77
CA VAL A 131 38.82 15.85 18.01
C VAL A 131 39.17 17.25 18.56
N GLU A 132 39.48 17.37 19.86
CA GLU A 132 39.87 18.64 20.48
C GLU A 132 41.21 19.18 19.95
N PHE A 133 42.09 18.30 19.42
CA PHE A 133 43.46 18.65 19.03
C PHE A 133 43.76 18.40 17.54
N SER A 134 42.78 17.97 16.74
CA SER A 134 42.98 17.60 15.34
C SER A 134 42.17 18.47 14.38
N ASP A 135 42.79 18.82 13.25
CA ASP A 135 42.13 19.49 12.14
C ASP A 135 41.58 18.43 11.17
N GLY A 136 40.30 18.06 11.36
CA GLY A 136 39.64 17.01 10.58
C GLY A 136 38.46 16.38 11.30
N CYS A 137 38.11 15.16 10.89
CA CYS A 137 37.10 14.34 11.56
C CYS A 137 37.72 13.04 12.10
N VAL A 138 37.17 12.57 13.21
CA VAL A 138 37.50 11.27 13.80
C VAL A 138 36.35 10.31 13.52
N LEU A 139 36.66 9.17 12.94
CA LEU A 139 35.72 8.11 12.62
C LEU A 139 35.94 6.95 13.59
N VAL A 140 34.85 6.38 14.10
CA VAL A 140 34.84 5.14 14.87
C VAL A 140 34.20 4.07 14.00
N GLU A 141 34.99 3.10 13.57
CA GLU A 141 34.54 2.03 12.68
C GLU A 141 34.51 0.71 13.46
N THR A 142 33.46 -0.08 13.28
CA THR A 142 33.40 -1.45 13.81
C THR A 142 34.33 -2.36 13.01
N ILE A 143 35.00 -3.27 13.71
CA ILE A 143 35.80 -4.34 13.12
C ILE A 143 35.05 -5.63 13.33
N ASP A 144 34.75 -6.34 12.23
CA ASP A 144 34.20 -7.69 12.31
C ASP A 144 35.19 -8.62 13.03
N PRO A 145 34.73 -9.47 13.97
CA PRO A 145 35.57 -10.39 14.70
C PRO A 145 36.19 -11.50 13.84
#